data_AF-A0A800F8N1-F1
#
_entry.id   AF-A0A800F8N1-F1
#
_cell.length_a   1.000
_cell.length_b   1.000
_cell.length_c   1.000
_cell.angle_alpha   90.00
_cell.angle_beta   90.00
_cell.angle_gamma   90.00
#
_symmetry.space_group_name_H-M   'P 1'
#
loop_
_entity.id
_entity.type
_entity.pdbx_description
1 polymer ?
#
loop_
_entity_poly.entity_id
_entity_poly.type
_entity_poly.pdbx_seq_one_letter_code
_entity_poly.pdbx_strand_id
1 'polypeptide(L)' 'MTLDASNLQVSVEEQERWRRSMSVTVPASVVQQEERRAAKQLASRARLKGFRKGRVPAKVIESRFG' A
#
# COMPACT_ATOMS: atom_id res chain seq x y z
N MET A 1 5.43 -5.40 -11.02
CA MET A 1 4.99 -3.99 -11.14
C MET A 1 6.24 -3.16 -11.11
N THR A 2 6.64 -2.62 -12.25
CA THR A 2 7.66 -1.58 -12.33
C THR A 2 7.01 -0.30 -11.79
N LEU A 3 7.47 0.19 -10.64
CA LEU A 3 7.10 1.51 -10.16
C LEU A 3 7.63 2.51 -11.19
N ASP A 4 6.73 3.14 -11.93
CA ASP A 4 7.10 4.19 -12.87
C ASP A 4 7.60 5.39 -12.07
N ALA A 5 8.93 5.54 -12.01
CA ALA A 5 9.60 6.58 -11.26
C ALA A 5 9.24 7.99 -11.74
N SER A 6 8.64 8.10 -12.94
CA SER A 6 8.17 9.36 -13.53
C SER A 6 7.05 10.05 -12.73
N ASN A 7 6.32 9.31 -11.88
CA ASN A 7 5.22 9.84 -11.06
C ASN A 7 5.56 9.89 -9.55
N LEU A 8 6.80 9.58 -9.17
CA LEU A 8 7.29 9.65 -7.79
C LEU A 8 8.27 10.82 -7.68
N GLN A 9 8.13 11.65 -6.66
CA GLN A 9 9.14 12.67 -6.39
C GLN A 9 10.22 12.04 -5.51
N VAL A 10 11.45 11.98 -6.02
CA VAL A 10 12.59 11.35 -5.33
C VAL A 10 13.71 12.38 -5.22
N SER A 11 14.11 12.71 -3.99
CA SER A 11 15.26 13.56 -3.70
C SER A 11 16.33 12.73 -3.00
N VAL A 12 17.54 12.71 -3.54
CA VAL A 12 18.69 12.03 -2.95
C VAL A 12 19.70 13.06 -2.52
N GLU A 13 20.05 13.07 -1.24
CA GLU A 13 21.07 13.94 -0.65
C GLU A 13 22.28 13.10 -0.27
N GLU A 14 23.46 13.53 -0.73
CA GLU A 14 24.73 12.91 -0.34
C GLU A 14 25.24 13.57 0.94
N GLN A 15 25.57 12.74 1.94
CA GLN A 15 26.09 13.15 3.23
C GLN A 15 27.55 12.70 3.38
N GLU A 16 28.22 13.18 4.43
CA GLU A 16 29.60 12.78 4.72
C GLU A 16 29.73 11.27 4.96
N ARG A 17 30.94 10.73 4.72
CA ARG A 17 31.31 9.32 4.97
C ARG A 17 30.42 8.31 4.22
N TRP A 18 30.16 8.58 2.95
CA TRP A 18 29.40 7.70 2.03
C TRP A 18 27.94 7.44 2.43
N ARG A 19 27.38 8.28 3.29
CA ARG A 19 25.96 8.23 3.61
C ARG A 19 25.16 8.90 2.49
N ARG A 20 24.01 8.33 2.19
CA ARG A 20 23.02 8.91 1.28
C ARG A 20 21.66 8.87 1.97
N SER A 21 20.98 10.00 1.99
CA SER A 21 19.59 10.10 2.40
C SER A 21 18.72 10.16 1.16
N MET A 22 17.60 9.44 1.15
CA MET A 22 16.65 9.43 0.05
C MET A 22 15.26 9.72 0.59
N SER A 23 14.68 10.83 0.13
CA SER A 23 13.30 11.23 0.42
C SER A 23 12.44 10.90 -0.78
N VAL A 24 11.40 10.08 -0.58
CA VAL A 24 10.45 9.68 -1.63
C VAL A 24 9.06 10.16 -1.26
N THR A 25 8.44 10.95 -2.13
CA THR A 25 7.02 11.33 -2.03
C THR A 25 6.21 10.51 -3.02
N VAL A 26 5.26 9.76 -2.48
CA VAL A 26 4.36 8.88 -3.24
C VAL A 26 3.01 9.59 -3.42
N PRO A 27 2.47 9.71 -4.65
CA PRO A 27 1.14 10.25 -4.86
C PRO A 27 0.06 9.42 -4.17
N ALA A 28 -0.92 10.09 -3.57
CA ALA A 28 -2.03 9.44 -2.87
C ALA A 28 -2.83 8.47 -3.76
N SER A 29 -2.90 8.73 -5.07
CA SER A 29 -3.59 7.85 -6.02
C SER A 29 -2.98 6.45 -6.11
N VAL A 30 -1.64 6.35 -6.06
CA VAL A 30 -0.91 5.09 -6.08
C VAL A 30 -1.14 4.33 -4.77
N VAL A 31 -1.10 5.04 -3.64
CA VAL A 31 -1.36 4.47 -2.31
C VAL A 31 -2.77 3.89 -2.24
N GLN A 32 -3.79 4.66 -2.63
CA GLN A 32 -5.18 4.20 -2.62
C GLN A 32 -5.42 2.98 -3.51
N GLN A 33 -4.73 2.89 -4.65
CA GLN A 33 -4.86 1.74 -5.53
C GLN A 33 -4.28 0.47 -4.90
N GLU A 34 -3.11 0.57 -4.28
CA GLU A 34 -2.48 -0.55 -3.60
C GLU A 34 -3.22 -0.94 -2.31
N GLU A 35 -3.78 0.02 -1.57
CA GLU A 35 -4.67 -0.26 -0.42
C GLU A 35 -5.87 -1.09 -0.84
N ARG A 36 -6.58 -0.69 -1.91
CA ARG A 36 -7.72 -1.47 -2.45
C ARG A 36 -7.30 -2.87 -2.87
N ARG A 37 -6.10 -3.02 -3.42
CA ARG A 37 -5.57 -4.32 -3.84
C ARG A 37 -5.21 -5.19 -2.64
N ALA A 38 -4.55 -4.62 -1.64
CA ALA A 38 -4.23 -5.27 -0.37
C ALA A 38 -5.50 -5.72 0.36
N ALA A 39 -6.51 -4.85 0.44
CA ALA A 39 -7.81 -5.18 1.03
C ALA A 39 -8.49 -6.36 0.31
N LYS A 40 -8.46 -6.42 -1.03
CA LYS A 40 -8.97 -7.57 -1.80
C LYS A 40 -8.21 -8.86 -1.50
N GLN A 41 -6.89 -8.80 -1.42
CA GLN A 41 -6.07 -9.96 -1.09
C GLN A 41 -6.35 -10.44 0.34
N LEU A 42 -6.46 -9.52 1.29
CA LEU A 42 -6.83 -9.82 2.66
C LEU A 42 -8.23 -10.44 2.72
N ALA A 43 -9.19 -9.91 1.97
CA ALA A 43 -10.55 -10.44 1.87
C ALA A 43 -10.59 -11.91 1.48
N SER A 44 -9.79 -12.28 0.47
CA SER A 44 -9.71 -13.65 -0.03
C SER A 44 -9.17 -14.64 1.02
N ARG A 45 -8.35 -14.17 1.96
CA ARG A 45 -7.70 -14.99 2.99
C ARG A 45 -8.40 -14.92 4.35
N ALA A 46 -9.13 -13.84 4.61
CA ALA A 46 -9.73 -13.53 5.90
C ALA A 46 -10.79 -14.58 6.30
N ARG A 47 -10.74 -14.95 7.57
CA ARG A 47 -11.78 -15.73 8.26
C ARG A 47 -12.39 -14.83 9.33
N LEU A 48 -13.52 -14.20 9.02
CA LEU A 48 -14.29 -13.41 9.97
C LEU A 48 -15.51 -14.19 10.46
N LYS A 49 -15.85 -14.08 11.74
CA LYS A 49 -17.09 -14.62 12.28
C LYS A 49 -18.29 -13.96 11.55
N GLY A 50 -19.23 -14.78 11.09
CA GLY A 50 -20.39 -14.32 10.32
C GLY A 50 -20.21 -14.27 8.80
N PHE A 51 -18.98 -14.44 8.29
CA PHE A 51 -18.71 -14.45 6.85
C PHE A 51 -18.04 -15.75 6.41
N ARG A 52 -18.39 -16.22 5.20
CA ARG A 52 -17.68 -17.34 4.58
C ARG A 52 -16.25 -16.91 4.25
N LYS A 53 -15.27 -17.76 4.56
CA LYS A 53 -13.85 -17.52 4.23
C LYS A 53 -13.72 -17.05 2.78
N GLY A 54 -13.03 -15.94 2.57
CA GLY A 54 -12.78 -15.39 1.24
C GLY A 54 -13.90 -14.52 0.65
N ARG A 55 -15.09 -14.45 1.27
CA ARG A 55 -16.22 -13.63 0.82
C ARG A 55 -16.64 -12.63 1.89
N VAL A 56 -15.69 -11.81 2.32
CA VAL A 56 -15.93 -10.68 3.23
C VAL A 56 -16.00 -9.39 2.40
N PRO A 57 -17.02 -8.53 2.59
CA PRO A 57 -17.12 -7.24 1.89
C PRO A 57 -15.95 -6.31 2.20
N ALA A 58 -15.53 -5.52 1.20
CA ALA A 58 -14.41 -4.57 1.34
C ALA A 58 -14.61 -3.57 2.49
N LYS A 59 -15.82 -3.00 2.64
CA LYS A 59 -16.16 -2.07 3.73
C LYS A 59 -15.90 -2.64 5.14
N VAL A 60 -16.16 -3.93 5.34
CA VAL A 60 -15.97 -4.58 6.65
C VAL A 60 -14.48 -4.80 6.94
N ILE A 61 -13.68 -4.98 5.89
CA ILE A 61 -12.23 -5.14 6.00
C ILE A 61 -11.58 -3.78 6.23
N GLU A 62 -11.97 -2.76 5.46
CA GLU A 62 -11.54 -1.38 5.65
C GLU A 62 -11.87 -0.90 7.07
N SER A 63 -13.07 -1.16 7.59
CA SER A 63 -13.41 -0.78 8.98
C SER A 63 -12.58 -1.50 10.06
N ARG A 64 -11.92 -2.62 9.74
CA ARG A 64 -11.21 -3.46 10.71
C ARG A 64 -9.69 -3.39 10.57
N PHE A 65 -9.19 -2.99 9.40
CA PHE A 65 -7.78 -2.98 9.03
C PHE A 65 -7.33 -1.70 8.30
N GLY A 66 -8.26 -0.85 7.89
CA GLY A 66 -7.99 0.49 7.37
C GLY A 66 -7.97 1.53 8.47
#